data_AF-A0A4V1MZZ7-F1
#
_entry.id   AF-A0A4V1MZZ7-F1
#
_cell.length_a   1.000
_cell.length_b   1.000
_cell.length_c   1.000
_cell.angle_alpha   90.00
_cell.angle_beta   90.00
_cell.angle_gamma   90.00
#
_symmetry.space_group_name_H-M   'P 1'
#
loop_
_entity.id
_entity.type
_entity.pdbx_description
1 polymer ?
#
loop_
_entity_poly.entity_id
_entity_poly.type
_entity_poly.pdbx_seq_one_letter_code
_entity_poly.pdbx_strand_id
1 'polypeptide(L)'
;MKNLFLFAGILCLLASGFTSCNKEVSDESLPLKSDKEAIDNSLKSASNKGFDSYGYNWSAHTFRGYLLNAIVGDNIDPLAEYYHWDPYMGDPDLYLEQYPDIANYFFWYFREMTVVMHWNEALISSEGVYPETWLDTDAWITFNYRMGEGESRWSQYQKMVAVNSSDHLENIITNPDGSIGYGEWYSEGDPGEFIGYYYMWPNLALIQVVNTGATPPDMWPSFNSPMGPGLGKYKLRD
;
A
#
# COMPACT_ATOMS: atom_id res chain seq x y z
N MET A 1 47.89 -54.97 -30.89
CA MET A 1 47.92 -54.93 -29.41
C MET A 1 47.21 -53.66 -28.96
N LYS A 2 46.18 -53.80 -28.09
CA LYS A 2 45.41 -52.76 -27.38
C LYS A 2 44.51 -51.88 -28.28
N ASN A 3 43.20 -52.12 -28.39
CA ASN A 3 42.09 -51.78 -27.46
C ASN A 3 42.21 -50.37 -26.87
N LEU A 4 41.25 -49.45 -27.13
CA LEU A 4 40.19 -49.04 -26.17
C LEU A 4 39.37 -47.78 -26.61
N PHE A 5 38.03 -47.86 -26.42
CA PHE A 5 36.93 -46.86 -26.26
C PHE A 5 36.92 -45.55 -27.10
N LEU A 6 35.90 -45.23 -27.94
CA LEU A 6 34.45 -45.01 -27.71
C LEU A 6 34.14 -43.86 -26.74
N PHE A 7 33.67 -42.71 -27.25
CA PHE A 7 32.50 -42.01 -26.68
C PHE A 7 31.96 -40.95 -27.67
N ALA A 8 30.64 -41.00 -27.86
CA ALA A 8 29.84 -40.09 -28.66
C ALA A 8 29.64 -38.74 -27.94
N GLY A 9 29.45 -37.67 -28.71
CA GLY A 9 29.10 -36.36 -28.17
C GLY A 9 28.45 -35.49 -29.23
N ILE A 10 27.15 -35.67 -29.41
CA ILE A 10 26.25 -34.83 -30.22
C ILE A 10 26.28 -33.41 -29.63
N LEU A 11 26.73 -32.42 -30.41
CA LEU A 11 26.62 -31.01 -30.05
C LEU A 11 25.43 -30.39 -30.80
N CYS A 12 24.24 -30.60 -30.24
CA CYS A 12 23.09 -29.71 -30.44
C CYS A 12 23.17 -28.63 -29.35
N LEU A 13 23.47 -27.38 -29.72
CA LEU A 13 23.19 -26.23 -28.86
C LEU A 13 22.18 -25.34 -29.56
N LEU A 14 20.95 -25.53 -29.10
CA LEU A 14 19.76 -24.72 -29.35
C LEU A 14 20.04 -23.28 -28.90
N ALA A 15 19.82 -22.34 -29.81
CA ALA A 15 19.63 -20.94 -29.48
C ALA A 15 18.29 -20.80 -28.76
N SER A 16 18.32 -20.84 -27.43
CA SER A 16 17.17 -20.52 -26.59
C SER A 16 17.03 -18.99 -26.55
N GLY A 17 16.06 -18.47 -27.31
CA GLY A 17 15.56 -17.12 -27.11
C GLY A 17 14.96 -17.01 -25.70
N PHE A 18 15.57 -16.19 -24.85
CA PHE A 18 14.89 -15.70 -23.66
C PHE A 18 13.89 -14.64 -24.08
N THR A 19 12.71 -15.06 -24.52
CA THR A 19 11.51 -14.23 -24.38
C THR A 19 11.23 -14.14 -22.88
N SER A 20 11.69 -13.04 -22.28
CA SER A 20 11.23 -12.62 -20.96
C SER A 20 9.71 -12.52 -21.00
N CYS A 21 9.02 -13.50 -20.41
CA CYS A 21 7.63 -13.36 -20.04
C CYS A 21 7.56 -12.32 -18.92
N ASN A 22 7.51 -11.04 -19.28
CA ASN A 22 6.77 -10.08 -18.50
C ASN A 22 5.32 -10.55 -18.55
N LYS A 23 4.91 -11.34 -17.57
CA LYS A 23 3.50 -11.52 -17.27
C LYS A 23 3.05 -10.16 -16.76
N GLU A 24 2.57 -9.32 -17.69
CA GLU A 24 1.76 -8.17 -17.34
C GLU A 24 0.71 -8.70 -16.37
N VAL A 25 0.73 -8.15 -15.16
CA VAL A 25 -0.33 -8.34 -14.18
C VAL A 25 -1.59 -7.89 -14.89
N SER A 26 -2.42 -8.86 -15.27
CA SER A 26 -3.66 -8.60 -15.98
C SER A 26 -4.51 -7.69 -15.09
N ASP A 27 -4.70 -6.47 -15.58
CA ASP A 27 -5.61 -5.47 -15.07
C ASP A 27 -7.05 -5.99 -15.27
N GLU A 28 -7.45 -6.94 -14.43
CA GLU A 28 -8.82 -7.43 -14.37
C GLU A 28 -9.63 -6.36 -13.63
N SER A 29 -10.11 -5.39 -14.42
CA SER A 29 -10.97 -4.30 -13.98
C SER A 29 -12.35 -4.82 -13.54
N LEU A 30 -12.41 -5.52 -12.41
CA LEU A 30 -13.65 -5.97 -11.78
C LEU A 30 -14.61 -4.76 -11.62
N PRO A 31 -15.89 -4.86 -11.99
CA PRO A 31 -16.82 -3.73 -11.91
C PRO A 31 -17.06 -3.27 -10.45
N LEU A 32 -16.83 -1.98 -10.14
CA LEU A 32 -16.95 -1.42 -8.77
C LEU A 32 -18.31 -1.64 -8.08
N LYS A 33 -19.40 -1.82 -8.84
CA LYS A 33 -20.72 -2.12 -8.26
C LYS A 33 -20.72 -3.47 -7.53
N SER A 34 -19.97 -4.45 -8.02
CA SER A 34 -19.76 -5.70 -7.28
C SER A 34 -18.83 -5.51 -6.09
N ASP A 35 -17.93 -4.52 -6.11
CA ASP A 35 -16.98 -4.27 -5.02
C ASP A 35 -17.64 -3.56 -3.83
N LYS A 36 -18.47 -2.54 -4.04
CA LYS A 36 -19.21 -1.88 -2.94
C LYS A 36 -20.18 -2.85 -2.27
N GLU A 37 -20.97 -3.58 -3.06
CA GLU A 37 -21.84 -4.63 -2.53
C GLU A 37 -21.03 -5.75 -1.85
N ALA A 38 -19.88 -6.15 -2.39
CA ALA A 38 -19.01 -7.13 -1.74
C ALA A 38 -18.38 -6.61 -0.45
N ILE A 39 -18.03 -5.33 -0.37
CA ILE A 39 -17.51 -4.67 0.83
C ILE A 39 -18.61 -4.57 1.88
N ASP A 40 -19.79 -4.06 1.51
CA ASP A 40 -20.93 -3.97 2.41
C ASP A 40 -21.33 -5.36 2.94
N ASN A 41 -21.33 -6.37 2.07
CA ASN A 41 -21.57 -7.76 2.48
C ASN A 41 -20.43 -8.33 3.33
N SER A 42 -19.17 -7.95 3.07
CA SER A 42 -18.02 -8.35 3.88
C SER A 42 -18.09 -7.75 5.27
N LEU A 43 -18.37 -6.44 5.40
CA LEU A 43 -18.54 -5.75 6.67
C LEU A 43 -19.71 -6.33 7.46
N LYS A 44 -20.83 -6.63 6.80
CA LYS A 44 -21.99 -7.29 7.44
C LYS A 44 -21.73 -8.75 7.85
N SER A 45 -20.75 -9.42 7.26
CA SER A 45 -20.43 -10.84 7.50
C SER A 45 -19.06 -11.05 8.17
N ALA A 46 -18.45 -9.98 8.68
CA ALA A 46 -17.07 -9.95 9.15
C ALA A 46 -16.70 -11.11 10.08
N SER A 47 -17.63 -11.50 10.97
CA SER A 47 -17.45 -12.61 11.91
C SER A 47 -17.14 -13.98 11.29
N ASN A 48 -17.44 -14.18 10.00
CA ASN A 48 -17.29 -15.49 9.35
C ASN A 48 -15.96 -15.69 8.60
N LYS A 49 -15.10 -14.66 8.51
CA LYS A 49 -13.86 -14.73 7.69
C LYS A 49 -12.61 -14.20 8.39
N GLY A 50 -12.65 -14.03 9.71
CA GLY A 50 -11.53 -13.50 10.49
C GLY A 50 -11.29 -11.99 10.30
N PHE A 51 -12.27 -11.29 9.72
CA PHE A 51 -12.28 -9.83 9.66
C PHE A 51 -13.01 -9.29 10.89
N ASP A 52 -12.53 -8.19 11.46
CA ASP A 52 -13.27 -7.44 12.47
C ASP A 52 -14.33 -6.53 11.82
N SER A 53 -15.07 -5.79 12.66
CA SER A 53 -16.16 -4.92 12.20
C SER A 53 -15.70 -3.75 11.33
N TYR A 54 -14.43 -3.36 11.38
CA TYR A 54 -13.86 -2.30 10.55
C TYR A 54 -13.40 -2.82 9.19
N GLY A 55 -13.06 -4.11 9.11
CA GLY A 55 -12.56 -4.76 7.91
C GLY A 55 -11.09 -5.12 8.00
N TYR A 56 -10.50 -5.18 9.19
CA TYR A 56 -9.16 -5.73 9.41
C TYR A 56 -9.20 -7.23 9.64
N ASN A 57 -8.34 -7.97 8.95
CA ASN A 57 -7.94 -9.31 9.33
C ASN A 57 -6.45 -9.25 9.70
N TRP A 58 -6.21 -8.98 10.98
CA TRP A 58 -4.86 -8.81 11.55
C TRP A 58 -3.99 -10.04 11.29
N SER A 59 -4.53 -11.24 11.52
CA SER A 59 -3.80 -12.51 11.30
C SER A 59 -3.39 -12.78 9.86
N ALA A 60 -4.13 -12.24 8.89
CA ALA A 60 -3.85 -12.37 7.47
C ALA A 60 -3.15 -11.14 6.87
N HIS A 61 -2.78 -10.16 7.71
CA HIS A 61 -2.17 -8.90 7.33
C HIS A 61 -2.90 -8.19 6.18
N THR A 62 -4.23 -8.11 6.27
CA THR A 62 -5.04 -7.47 5.24
C THR A 62 -6.19 -6.68 5.81
N PHE A 63 -6.50 -5.57 5.14
CA PHE A 63 -7.70 -4.78 5.36
C PHE A 63 -8.53 -4.74 4.08
N ARG A 64 -9.84 -4.73 4.21
CA ARG A 64 -10.78 -4.50 3.11
C ARG A 64 -11.99 -3.74 3.61
N GLY A 65 -12.19 -2.52 3.13
CA GLY A 65 -13.34 -1.71 3.52
C GLY A 65 -13.32 -0.31 2.95
N TYR A 66 -14.12 0.57 3.55
CA TYR A 66 -14.04 2.01 3.32
C TYR A 66 -12.73 2.57 3.93
N LEU A 67 -12.12 3.55 3.27
CA LEU A 67 -10.93 4.24 3.79
C LEU A 67 -11.19 4.83 5.18
N LEU A 68 -12.39 5.34 5.40
CA LEU A 68 -12.81 5.84 6.70
C LEU A 68 -12.67 4.76 7.79
N ASN A 69 -13.07 3.51 7.52
CA ASN A 69 -12.95 2.41 8.48
C ASN A 69 -11.51 2.01 8.74
N ALA A 70 -10.65 2.10 7.72
CA ALA A 70 -9.22 1.90 7.91
C ALA A 70 -8.71 2.90 8.95
N ILE A 71 -9.02 4.19 8.78
CA ILE A 71 -8.53 5.27 9.66
C ILE A 71 -9.07 5.16 11.08
N VAL A 72 -10.39 5.03 11.26
CA VAL A 72 -10.98 5.03 12.63
C VAL A 72 -10.75 3.72 13.39
N GLY A 73 -10.52 2.62 12.68
CA GLY A 73 -10.24 1.30 13.26
C GLY A 73 -8.74 0.98 13.37
N ASP A 74 -7.85 1.88 12.98
CA ASP A 74 -6.39 1.67 13.05
C ASP A 74 -5.86 1.89 14.47
N ASN A 75 -5.03 0.97 14.96
CA ASN A 75 -4.35 1.07 16.25
C ASN A 75 -3.15 2.05 16.27
N ILE A 76 -2.84 2.71 15.16
CA ILE A 76 -1.66 3.60 15.08
C ILE A 76 -1.78 4.85 15.95
N ASP A 77 -2.98 5.39 16.13
CA ASP A 77 -3.25 6.58 16.95
C ASP A 77 -4.42 6.35 17.92
N PRO A 78 -4.19 5.60 19.02
CA PRO A 78 -5.24 5.27 19.98
C PRO A 78 -5.72 6.48 20.81
N LEU A 79 -5.13 7.66 20.60
CA LEU A 79 -5.48 8.90 21.31
C LEU A 79 -6.28 9.87 20.42
N ALA A 80 -6.45 9.57 19.14
CA ALA A 80 -7.29 10.35 18.26
C ALA A 80 -8.75 10.37 18.77
N GLU A 81 -9.41 11.52 18.66
CA GLU A 81 -10.81 11.67 19.07
C GLU A 81 -11.76 10.74 18.29
N TYR A 82 -11.40 10.43 17.05
CA TYR A 82 -12.12 9.53 16.16
C TYR A 82 -11.75 8.04 16.30
N TYR A 83 -10.80 7.71 17.18
CA TYR A 83 -10.37 6.33 17.40
C TYR A 83 -11.53 5.47 17.90
N HIS A 84 -11.80 4.37 17.19
CA HIS A 84 -12.91 3.44 17.45
C HIS A 84 -14.31 4.08 17.43
N TRP A 85 -14.54 5.10 16.60
CA TRP A 85 -15.90 5.41 16.17
C TRP A 85 -16.53 4.18 15.48
N ASP A 86 -17.86 4.10 15.44
CA ASP A 86 -18.55 2.96 14.85
C ASP A 86 -18.14 2.79 13.37
N PRO A 87 -18.02 1.57 12.84
CA PRO A 87 -17.68 1.39 11.43
C PRO A 87 -18.68 2.08 10.50
N TYR A 88 -18.17 2.80 9.51
CA TYR A 88 -18.96 3.38 8.43
C TYR A 88 -19.51 2.28 7.52
N MET A 89 -20.84 2.34 7.30
CA MET A 89 -21.61 1.35 6.56
C MET A 89 -22.10 1.84 5.18
N GLY A 90 -21.49 2.92 4.66
CA GLY A 90 -21.83 3.45 3.33
C GLY A 90 -23.02 4.41 3.28
N ASP A 91 -23.50 4.89 4.42
CA ASP A 91 -24.59 5.89 4.54
C ASP A 91 -24.06 7.20 5.17
N PRO A 92 -23.70 8.20 4.33
CA PRO A 92 -23.14 9.47 4.82
C PRO A 92 -24.07 10.23 5.76
N ASP A 93 -25.38 10.24 5.48
CA ASP A 93 -26.35 11.06 6.20
C ASP A 93 -26.54 10.52 7.62
N LEU A 94 -26.73 9.20 7.73
CA LEU A 94 -26.83 8.52 9.02
C LEU A 94 -25.55 8.68 9.84
N TYR A 95 -24.38 8.55 9.21
CA TYR A 95 -23.10 8.64 9.91
C TYR A 95 -22.81 10.06 10.38
N LEU A 96 -23.18 11.08 9.61
CA LEU A 96 -23.03 12.49 9.98
C LEU A 96 -24.02 12.89 11.08
N GLU A 97 -25.23 12.31 11.11
CA GLU A 97 -26.17 12.49 12.23
C GLU A 97 -25.58 11.94 13.53
N GLN A 98 -24.90 10.79 13.48
CA GLN A 98 -24.27 10.17 14.63
C GLN A 98 -22.98 10.88 15.07
N TYR A 99 -22.15 11.31 14.11
CA TYR A 99 -20.87 11.96 14.34
C TYR A 99 -20.77 13.30 13.59
N PRO A 100 -21.44 14.37 14.05
CA PRO A 100 -21.52 15.63 13.31
C PRO A 100 -20.15 16.26 13.01
N ASP A 101 -19.19 16.09 13.91
CA ASP A 101 -17.84 16.63 13.77
C ASP A 101 -17.01 15.92 12.71
N ILE A 102 -17.47 14.78 12.16
CA ILE A 102 -16.71 14.05 11.15
C ILE A 102 -16.43 14.90 9.92
N ALA A 103 -17.34 15.82 9.59
CA ALA A 103 -17.19 16.72 8.45
C ALA A 103 -15.96 17.64 8.54
N ASN A 104 -15.39 17.81 9.74
CA ASN A 104 -14.19 18.62 9.95
C ASN A 104 -12.88 17.86 9.65
N TYR A 105 -12.93 16.54 9.47
CA TYR A 105 -11.75 15.72 9.21
C TYR A 105 -11.52 15.54 7.71
N PHE A 106 -10.25 15.64 7.29
CA PHE A 106 -9.88 15.56 5.86
C PHE A 106 -10.37 14.28 5.18
N PHE A 107 -10.38 13.16 5.91
CA PHE A 107 -10.77 11.86 5.36
C PHE A 107 -12.28 11.73 5.09
N TRP A 108 -13.12 12.62 5.62
CA TRP A 108 -14.56 12.61 5.32
C TRP A 108 -14.85 12.92 3.85
N TYR A 109 -14.00 13.73 3.22
CA TYR A 109 -14.06 13.97 1.78
C TYR A 109 -13.95 12.66 0.98
N PHE A 110 -13.22 11.68 1.52
CA PHE A 110 -12.99 10.36 0.94
C PHE A 110 -13.86 9.24 1.53
N ARG A 111 -14.97 9.55 2.21
CA ARG A 111 -15.83 8.56 2.90
C ARG A 111 -16.32 7.41 2.01
N GLU A 112 -16.57 7.67 0.72
CA GLU A 112 -17.00 6.63 -0.22
C GLU A 112 -15.83 5.89 -0.90
N MET A 113 -14.59 6.30 -0.63
CA MET A 113 -13.40 5.63 -1.13
C MET A 113 -13.26 4.28 -0.44
N THR A 114 -12.99 3.25 -1.23
CA THR A 114 -12.69 1.91 -0.73
C THR A 114 -11.20 1.67 -0.83
N VAL A 115 -10.67 0.87 0.09
CA VAL A 115 -9.26 0.50 0.10
C VAL A 115 -9.10 -0.97 0.46
N VAL A 116 -8.19 -1.63 -0.25
CA VAL A 116 -7.62 -2.91 0.17
C VAL A 116 -6.18 -2.65 0.58
N MET A 117 -5.82 -3.08 1.79
CA MET A 117 -4.45 -2.98 2.29
C MET A 117 -3.86 -4.37 2.49
N HIS A 118 -2.56 -4.45 2.28
CA HIS A 118 -1.75 -5.60 2.66
C HIS A 118 -0.46 -5.10 3.27
N TRP A 119 0.00 -5.79 4.30
CA TRP A 119 1.27 -5.52 4.97
C TRP A 119 1.98 -6.82 5.33
N ASN A 120 3.18 -6.71 5.91
CA ASN A 120 3.87 -7.82 6.54
C ASN A 120 4.00 -7.63 8.05
N GLU A 121 4.41 -8.70 8.73
CA GLU A 121 4.60 -8.75 10.19
C GLU A 121 5.56 -7.67 10.72
N ALA A 122 6.53 -7.24 9.90
CA ALA A 122 7.48 -6.19 10.30
C ALA A 122 6.83 -4.80 10.40
N LEU A 123 5.70 -4.57 9.73
CA LEU A 123 4.95 -3.31 9.82
C LEU A 123 3.95 -3.33 10.97
N ILE A 124 3.10 -4.36 11.02
CA ILE A 124 2.02 -4.54 12.00
C ILE A 124 1.92 -6.03 12.28
N SER A 125 1.90 -6.40 13.56
CA SER A 125 1.82 -7.80 13.95
C SER A 125 0.46 -8.42 13.64
N SER A 126 0.39 -9.74 13.75
CA SER A 126 -0.85 -10.52 13.60
C SER A 126 -1.95 -10.17 14.63
N GLU A 127 -1.60 -9.45 15.69
CA GLU A 127 -2.48 -8.92 16.74
C GLU A 127 -2.82 -7.44 16.56
N GLY A 128 -2.37 -6.81 15.46
CA GLY A 128 -2.61 -5.39 15.20
C GLY A 128 -1.72 -4.46 16.03
N VAL A 129 -0.54 -4.92 16.45
CA VAL A 129 0.43 -4.13 17.22
C VAL A 129 1.48 -3.54 16.30
N TYR A 130 1.68 -2.22 16.41
CA TYR A 130 2.74 -1.50 15.74
C TYR A 130 4.07 -1.63 16.51
N PRO A 131 5.22 -1.84 15.83
CA PRO A 131 6.52 -1.74 16.47
C PRO A 131 6.81 -0.28 16.83
N GLU A 132 7.76 -0.07 17.75
CA GLU A 132 8.20 1.28 18.15
C GLU A 132 8.82 2.06 16.98
N THR A 133 9.45 1.35 16.03
CA THR A 133 10.00 1.93 14.81
C THR A 133 9.97 0.92 13.67
N TRP A 134 9.89 1.43 12.43
CA TRP A 134 10.08 0.65 11.22
C TRP A 134 11.48 0.81 10.61
N LEU A 135 12.35 1.68 11.15
CA LEU A 135 13.71 1.86 10.64
C LEU A 135 14.50 0.55 10.66
N ASP A 136 15.28 0.31 9.61
CA ASP A 136 16.13 -0.88 9.46
C ASP A 136 15.35 -2.21 9.52
N THR A 137 14.03 -2.17 9.29
CA THR A 137 13.17 -3.37 9.24
C THR A 137 12.80 -3.71 7.80
N ASP A 138 12.20 -4.89 7.62
CA ASP A 138 11.56 -5.29 6.36
C ASP A 138 10.11 -4.83 6.18
N ALA A 139 9.65 -3.86 6.97
CA ALA A 139 8.26 -3.39 6.91
C ALA A 139 7.88 -2.86 5.52
N TRP A 140 6.68 -3.22 5.08
CA TRP A 140 6.06 -2.66 3.89
C TRP A 140 4.54 -2.68 4.00
N ILE A 141 3.91 -1.77 3.26
CA ILE A 141 2.46 -1.71 3.10
C ILE A 141 2.10 -1.40 1.65
N THR A 142 0.97 -1.94 1.21
CA THR A 142 0.35 -1.58 -0.05
C THR A 142 -1.07 -1.10 0.19
N PHE A 143 -1.51 -0.17 -0.65
CA PHE A 143 -2.87 0.34 -0.68
C PHE A 143 -3.41 0.19 -2.09
N ASN A 144 -4.65 -0.26 -2.23
CA ASN A 144 -5.39 -0.25 -3.49
C ASN A 144 -6.67 0.58 -3.29
N TYR A 145 -6.59 1.87 -3.59
CA TYR A 145 -7.70 2.80 -3.48
C TYR A 145 -8.59 2.74 -4.71
N ARG A 146 -9.90 2.85 -4.51
CA ARG A 146 -10.89 2.93 -5.59
C ARG A 146 -12.06 3.83 -5.21
N MET A 147 -12.52 4.61 -6.18
CA MET A 147 -13.70 5.47 -6.05
C MET A 147 -14.28 5.79 -7.44
N GLY A 148 -15.42 6.48 -7.46
CA GLY A 148 -16.10 6.92 -8.68
C GLY A 148 -17.01 5.85 -9.29
N GLU A 149 -17.82 6.26 -10.25
CA GLU A 149 -18.78 5.40 -10.95
C GLU A 149 -18.76 5.67 -12.45
N GLY A 150 -18.99 4.64 -13.27
CA GLY A 150 -19.02 4.78 -14.73
C GLY A 150 -17.72 5.37 -15.27
N GLU A 151 -17.82 6.50 -15.98
CA GLU A 151 -16.67 7.19 -16.59
C GLU A 151 -15.78 7.94 -15.59
N SER A 152 -16.27 8.25 -14.39
CA SER A 152 -15.46 8.87 -13.32
C SER A 152 -14.70 7.87 -12.47
N ARG A 153 -14.77 6.58 -12.83
CA ARG A 153 -14.08 5.51 -12.12
C ARG A 153 -12.56 5.69 -12.19
N TRP A 154 -11.92 5.52 -11.04
CA TRP A 154 -10.47 5.48 -10.95
C TRP A 154 -10.00 4.48 -9.88
N SER A 155 -8.74 4.08 -9.98
CA SER A 155 -8.04 3.39 -8.89
C SER A 155 -6.60 3.85 -8.77
N GLN A 156 -6.04 3.72 -7.58
CA GLN A 156 -4.64 4.00 -7.31
C GLN A 156 -4.05 2.90 -6.44
N TYR A 157 -3.02 2.23 -6.94
CA TYR A 157 -2.16 1.38 -6.13
C TYR A 157 -0.98 2.18 -5.61
N GLN A 158 -0.69 2.07 -4.31
CA GLN A 158 0.51 2.61 -3.68
C GLN A 158 1.29 1.50 -2.98
N LYS A 159 2.62 1.62 -2.97
CA LYS A 159 3.50 0.78 -2.15
C LYS A 159 4.50 1.62 -1.38
N MET A 160 4.58 1.37 -0.08
CA MET A 160 5.53 1.99 0.82
C MET A 160 6.41 0.93 1.49
N VAL A 161 7.66 1.30 1.79
CA VAL A 161 8.65 0.41 2.39
C VAL A 161 9.44 1.15 3.46
N ALA A 162 9.84 0.44 4.51
CA ALA A 162 10.70 0.99 5.55
C ALA A 162 12.03 1.47 4.98
N VAL A 163 12.49 2.61 5.48
CA VAL A 163 13.80 3.16 5.21
C VAL A 163 14.84 2.72 6.24
N ASN A 164 16.11 2.86 5.92
CA ASN A 164 17.20 2.60 6.86
C ASN A 164 17.47 3.84 7.73
N SER A 165 18.04 3.64 8.90
CA SER A 165 18.46 4.73 9.80
C SER A 165 19.58 5.59 9.22
N SER A 166 20.31 5.07 8.22
CA SER A 166 21.33 5.80 7.46
C SER A 166 20.77 6.67 6.33
N ASP A 167 19.49 6.48 5.97
CA ASP A 167 18.83 7.26 4.94
C ASP A 167 18.35 8.60 5.51
N HIS A 168 18.21 9.60 4.65
CA HIS A 168 17.87 10.95 5.08
C HIS A 168 16.80 11.59 4.21
N LEU A 169 16.03 12.50 4.81
CA LEU A 169 15.02 13.30 4.12
C LEU A 169 15.62 14.60 3.60
N GLU A 170 15.39 14.88 2.32
CA GLU A 170 15.64 16.17 1.69
C GLU A 170 14.34 16.76 1.14
N ASN A 171 14.40 18.00 0.64
CA ASN A 171 13.28 18.70 -0.02
C ASN A 171 11.96 18.69 0.80
N ILE A 172 12.10 18.87 2.12
CA ILE A 172 11.00 18.80 3.08
C ILE A 172 10.08 20.01 2.93
N ILE A 173 8.78 19.76 2.80
CA ILE A 173 7.71 20.75 2.90
C ILE A 173 6.89 20.42 4.14
N THR A 174 6.79 21.37 5.05
CA THR A 174 6.01 21.24 6.29
C THR A 174 4.65 21.90 6.17
N ASN A 175 3.63 21.28 6.74
CA ASN A 175 2.32 21.87 6.95
C ASN A 175 2.40 23.01 7.99
N PRO A 176 1.37 23.88 8.08
CA PRO A 176 1.34 24.98 9.06
C PRO A 176 1.44 24.55 10.53
N ASP A 177 1.05 23.31 10.84
CA ASP A 177 1.15 22.71 12.17
C ASP A 177 2.55 22.13 12.49
N GLY A 178 3.49 22.22 11.56
CA GLY A 178 4.85 21.72 11.68
C GLY A 178 5.03 20.25 11.29
N SER A 179 3.95 19.53 10.95
CA SER A 179 4.05 18.17 10.42
C SER A 179 4.68 18.17 9.02
N ILE A 180 5.36 17.09 8.65
CA ILE A 180 5.90 16.94 7.29
C ILE A 180 4.74 16.61 6.35
N GLY A 181 4.47 17.49 5.38
CA GLY A 181 3.49 17.27 4.32
C GLY A 181 4.09 16.57 3.10
N TYR A 182 5.38 16.80 2.83
CA TYR A 182 6.13 16.18 1.75
C TYR A 182 7.63 16.13 2.10
N GLY A 183 8.33 15.15 1.54
CA GLY A 183 9.77 15.03 1.60
C GLY A 183 10.25 13.95 0.64
N GLU A 184 11.56 13.93 0.41
CA GLU A 184 12.21 12.96 -0.47
C GLU A 184 13.26 12.18 0.30
N TRP A 185 13.13 10.87 0.32
CA TRP A 185 14.11 9.98 0.94
C TRP A 185 15.29 9.76 -0.01
N TYR A 186 16.50 9.88 0.52
CA TYR A 186 17.75 9.59 -0.16
C TYR A 186 18.55 8.55 0.62
N SER A 187 19.25 7.68 -0.12
CA SER A 187 20.14 6.70 0.50
C SER A 187 21.32 7.37 1.17
N GLU A 188 21.99 6.66 2.08
CA GLU A 188 23.29 7.09 2.60
C GLU A 188 24.26 7.48 1.46
N GLY A 189 25.03 8.56 1.66
CA GLY A 189 26.07 9.05 0.75
C GLY A 189 25.99 10.56 0.49
N ASP A 190 27.01 11.09 -0.19
CA ASP A 190 27.05 12.47 -0.69
C ASP A 190 27.52 12.52 -2.16
N PRO A 191 26.60 12.62 -3.15
CA PRO A 191 25.15 12.60 -2.98
C PRO A 191 24.58 11.19 -2.78
N GLY A 192 23.52 11.08 -1.98
CA GLY A 192 22.68 9.89 -1.89
C GLY A 192 21.85 9.66 -3.15
N GLU A 193 21.30 8.46 -3.33
CA GLU A 193 20.37 8.14 -4.42
C GLU A 193 18.92 8.30 -3.96
N PHE A 194 18.08 8.91 -4.80
CA PHE A 194 16.66 9.07 -4.49
C PHE A 194 15.94 7.72 -4.35
N ILE A 195 15.28 7.52 -3.21
CA ILE A 195 14.55 6.29 -2.86
C ILE A 195 13.08 6.43 -3.20
N GLY A 196 12.44 7.51 -2.76
CA GLY A 196 10.99 7.68 -2.83
C GLY A 196 10.51 8.85 -1.99
N TYR A 197 9.19 9.05 -1.93
CA TYR A 197 8.60 10.18 -1.24
C TYR A 197 8.21 9.84 0.20
N TYR A 198 8.29 10.80 1.11
CA TYR A 198 7.60 10.74 2.40
C TYR A 198 6.10 10.95 2.19
N TYR A 199 5.27 10.09 2.80
CA TYR A 199 3.81 10.28 2.75
C TYR A 199 3.09 9.64 3.93
N MET A 200 2.65 10.47 4.89
CA MET A 200 1.81 10.13 6.06
C MET A 200 2.38 9.12 7.08
N TRP A 201 3.20 8.17 6.65
CA TRP A 201 3.81 7.14 7.47
C TRP A 201 5.26 7.52 7.77
N PRO A 202 5.63 7.80 9.02
CA PRO A 202 7.01 8.06 9.37
C PRO A 202 7.89 6.88 8.97
N ASN A 203 9.17 7.09 8.64
CA ASN A 203 10.13 6.02 8.35
C ASN A 203 9.75 5.08 7.17
N LEU A 204 8.72 5.40 6.38
CA LEU A 204 8.41 4.70 5.14
C LEU A 204 8.62 5.62 3.93
N ALA A 205 9.16 5.06 2.85
CA ALA A 205 9.24 5.69 1.54
C ALA A 205 8.15 5.13 0.62
N LEU A 206 7.37 6.02 0.00
CA LEU A 206 6.49 5.71 -1.13
C LEU A 206 7.37 5.46 -2.36
N ILE A 207 7.39 4.21 -2.83
CA ILE A 207 8.27 3.77 -3.92
C ILE A 207 7.54 3.47 -5.22
N GLN A 208 6.21 3.38 -5.17
CA GLN A 208 5.40 3.07 -6.35
C GLN A 208 3.99 3.63 -6.22
N VAL A 209 3.52 4.26 -7.29
CA VAL A 209 2.14 4.69 -7.50
C VAL A 209 1.71 4.29 -8.90
N VAL A 210 0.63 3.52 -9.01
CA VAL A 210 0.03 3.12 -10.30
C VAL A 210 -1.40 3.61 -10.33
N ASN A 211 -1.72 4.46 -11.29
CA ASN A 211 -3.05 5.03 -11.49
C ASN A 211 -3.77 4.40 -12.67
N THR A 212 -5.08 4.22 -12.54
CA THR A 212 -5.98 3.93 -13.66
C THR A 212 -7.21 4.84 -13.60
N GLY A 213 -7.74 5.20 -14.76
CA GLY A 213 -8.90 6.11 -14.87
C GLY A 213 -8.55 7.57 -14.62
N ALA A 214 -9.59 8.37 -14.33
CA ALA A 214 -9.46 9.80 -14.07
C ALA A 214 -9.21 10.07 -12.57
N THR A 215 -8.01 9.73 -12.10
CA THR A 215 -7.61 9.93 -10.69
C THR A 215 -7.72 11.42 -10.31
N PRO A 216 -8.33 11.76 -9.16
CA PRO A 216 -8.53 13.15 -8.76
C PRO A 216 -7.20 13.86 -8.42
N PRO A 217 -7.15 15.20 -8.51
CA PRO A 217 -5.92 15.98 -8.31
C PRO A 217 -5.24 15.81 -6.96
N ASP A 218 -6.00 15.44 -5.92
CA ASP A 218 -5.48 15.27 -4.55
C ASP A 218 -4.78 13.91 -4.34
N MET A 219 -4.82 13.02 -5.34
CA MET A 219 -4.14 11.73 -5.29
C MET A 219 -2.76 11.83 -5.94
N TRP A 220 -1.85 10.92 -5.57
CA TRP A 220 -0.49 10.95 -6.11
C TRP A 220 -0.43 10.73 -7.63
N PRO A 221 0.44 11.47 -8.36
CA PRO A 221 0.75 11.12 -9.74
C PRO A 221 1.40 9.74 -9.81
N SER A 222 1.32 9.10 -10.98
CA SER A 222 1.98 7.80 -11.19
C SER A 222 3.48 7.95 -11.00
N PHE A 223 4.06 7.01 -10.26
CA PHE A 223 5.45 7.10 -9.81
C PHE A 223 6.06 5.70 -9.72
N ASN A 224 7.34 5.59 -10.08
CA ASN A 224 8.15 4.41 -9.81
C ASN A 224 9.53 4.87 -9.36
N SER A 225 9.95 4.40 -8.19
CA SER A 225 11.28 4.64 -7.66
C SER A 225 12.38 4.15 -8.63
N PRO A 226 13.49 4.90 -8.80
CA PRO A 226 14.64 4.43 -9.56
C PRO A 226 15.31 3.21 -8.90
N MET A 227 15.11 3.01 -7.59
CA MET A 227 15.55 1.82 -6.85
C MET A 227 14.66 0.59 -7.11
N GLY A 228 13.56 0.77 -7.84
CA GLY A 228 12.68 -0.30 -8.29
C GLY A 228 11.59 -0.71 -7.27
N PRO A 229 10.55 -1.42 -7.72
CA PRO A 229 9.32 -1.65 -6.95
C PRO A 229 9.40 -2.80 -5.93
N GLY A 230 10.52 -3.51 -5.86
CA GLY A 230 10.60 -4.86 -5.28
C GLY A 230 11.55 -5.04 -4.09
N LEU A 231 12.02 -3.97 -3.43
CA LEU A 231 13.01 -4.00 -2.31
C LEU A 231 14.44 -4.45 -2.69
N GLY A 232 14.62 -5.25 -3.75
CA GLY A 232 15.89 -5.90 -4.05
C GLY A 232 17.09 -4.97 -4.29
N LYS A 233 16.92 -3.78 -4.89
CA LYS A 233 18.08 -2.89 -5.08
C LYS A 233 18.36 -1.98 -3.89
N TYR A 234 17.33 -1.70 -3.10
CA TYR A 234 17.39 -0.73 -2.02
C TYR A 234 18.02 -1.32 -0.74
N LYS A 235 17.78 -2.61 -0.47
CA LYS A 235 18.21 -3.28 0.78
C LYS A 235 19.43 -4.21 0.66
N LEU A 236 19.98 -4.36 -0.54
CA LEU A 236 21.16 -5.23 -0.78
C LEU A 236 22.50 -4.46 -0.76
N ARG A 237 22.54 -3.25 -0.20
CA ARG A 237 23.78 -2.50 -0.03
C ARG A 237 24.44 -2.93 1.27
N ASP A 238 25.26 -3.99 1.18
CA ASP A 238 26.25 -4.39 2.20
C ASP A 238 27.51 -3.50 2.15
#